data_AF-A0A6P7KSB7-F1
#
_entry.id   AF-A0A6P7KSB7-F1
#
_cell.length_a   1.000
_cell.length_b   1.000
_cell.length_c   1.000
_cell.angle_alpha   90.00
_cell.angle_beta   90.00
_cell.angle_gamma   90.00
#
_symmetry.space_group_name_H-M   'P 1'
#
loop_
_entity.id
_entity.type
_entity.pdbx_description
1 polymer ?
#
loop_
_entity_poly.entity_id
_entity_poly.type
_entity_poly.pdbx_seq_one_letter_code
_entity_poly.pdbx_strand_id
1 'polypeptide(L)'
;MRPLPGSPPPALPALLALAFAAVLPRLCSGATPFPQDLEPISIVGRESSYLYPSFQGLMSDNDTLRLGLDFQRMLRINHMLYIAARDHVFAINLAASSEQIILQQVGKSVQRHD
;
A
#
# COMPACT_ATOMS: atom_id res chain seq x y z
N MET A 1 -23.74 -20.41 79.56
CA MET A 1 -22.37 -20.39 79.00
C MET A 1 -22.34 -19.42 77.84
N ARG A 2 -21.57 -18.32 77.94
CA ARG A 2 -21.42 -17.31 76.87
C ARG A 2 -20.31 -17.75 75.89
N PRO A 3 -20.50 -17.68 74.56
CA PRO A 3 -19.39 -17.77 73.62
C PRO A 3 -18.54 -16.49 73.68
N LEU A 4 -17.21 -16.64 73.65
CA LEU A 4 -16.24 -15.54 73.65
C LEU A 4 -16.38 -14.65 72.40
N PRO A 5 -16.20 -13.33 72.50
CA PRO A 5 -16.03 -12.44 71.36
C PRO A 5 -14.55 -12.43 70.96
N GLY A 6 -14.20 -12.75 69.72
CA GLY A 6 -12.78 -12.74 69.34
C GLY A 6 -12.37 -13.07 67.91
N SER A 7 -13.30 -13.22 66.96
CA SER A 7 -12.92 -13.21 65.54
C SER A 7 -13.15 -11.81 64.98
N PRO A 8 -12.14 -11.14 64.39
CA PRO A 8 -12.42 -9.93 63.63
C PRO A 8 -13.40 -10.28 62.50
N PRO A 9 -14.34 -9.38 62.16
CA PRO A 9 -15.30 -9.62 61.10
C PRO A 9 -14.55 -9.87 59.78
N PRO A 10 -15.00 -10.81 58.92
CA PRO A 10 -14.35 -11.14 57.66
C PRO A 10 -14.36 -9.98 56.64
N ALA A 11 -14.89 -8.82 57.01
CA ALA A 11 -15.03 -7.64 56.17
C ALA A 11 -13.70 -7.13 55.62
N LEU A 12 -12.62 -7.12 56.43
CA LEU A 12 -11.30 -6.63 55.98
C LEU A 12 -10.65 -7.52 54.91
N PRO A 13 -10.49 -8.85 55.11
CA PRO A 13 -9.96 -9.72 54.06
C PRO A 13 -10.88 -9.80 52.84
N ALA A 14 -12.21 -9.72 53.02
CA ALA A 14 -13.16 -9.66 51.92
C ALA A 14 -13.02 -8.36 51.11
N LEU A 15 -12.85 -7.21 51.77
CA LEU A 15 -12.63 -5.92 51.11
C LEU A 15 -11.31 -5.91 50.35
N LEU A 16 -10.26 -6.49 50.93
CA LEU A 16 -8.94 -6.61 50.31
C LEU A 16 -8.98 -7.53 49.09
N ALA A 17 -9.67 -8.68 49.20
CA ALA A 17 -9.86 -9.60 48.08
C ALA A 17 -10.70 -8.96 46.96
N LEU A 18 -11.73 -8.18 47.31
CA LEU A 18 -12.55 -7.44 46.34
C LEU A 18 -11.74 -6.34 45.63
N ALA A 19 -10.92 -5.59 46.38
CA ALA A 19 -10.01 -4.59 45.82
C ALA A 19 -8.96 -5.24 44.91
N PHE A 20 -8.40 -6.37 45.32
CA PHE A 20 -7.44 -7.12 44.52
C PHE A 20 -8.08 -7.66 43.24
N ALA A 21 -9.28 -8.25 43.33
CA ALA A 21 -10.04 -8.73 42.17
C ALA A 21 -10.42 -7.59 41.20
N ALA A 22 -10.66 -6.38 41.71
CA ALA A 22 -10.94 -5.20 40.87
C ALA A 22 -9.68 -4.62 40.19
N VAL A 23 -8.51 -4.73 40.84
CA VAL A 23 -7.24 -4.19 40.35
C VAL A 23 -6.51 -5.17 39.42
N LEU A 24 -6.65 -6.48 39.63
CA LEU A 24 -5.94 -7.53 38.88
C LEU A 24 -6.12 -7.44 37.35
N PRO A 25 -7.34 -7.21 36.79
CA PRO A 25 -7.53 -7.09 35.34
C PRO A 25 -6.85 -5.85 34.75
N ARG A 26 -6.72 -4.78 35.55
CA ARG A 26 -6.06 -3.53 35.15
C ARG A 26 -4.55 -3.70 35.09
N LEU A 27 -3.98 -4.55 35.94
CA LEU A 27 -2.55 -4.88 35.96
C LEU A 27 -2.15 -5.89 34.87
N CYS A 28 -3.06 -6.79 34.49
CA CYS A 28 -2.80 -7.84 33.48
C CYS A 28 -3.01 -7.38 32.03
N SER A 29 -3.57 -6.19 31.79
CA SER A 29 -3.85 -5.68 30.44
C SER A 29 -2.62 -5.02 29.81
N GLY A 30 -1.57 -5.81 29.55
CA GLY A 30 -0.30 -5.33 28.99
C GLY A 30 -0.20 -5.34 27.46
N ALA A 31 -1.16 -5.92 26.74
CA ALA A 31 -1.10 -6.03 25.29
C ALA A 31 -2.05 -5.02 24.63
N THR A 32 -1.47 -4.00 23.99
CA THR A 32 -2.20 -3.22 22.99
C THR A 32 -2.47 -4.13 21.79
N PRO A 33 -3.69 -4.16 21.21
CA PRO A 33 -3.96 -4.94 20.01
C PRO A 33 -3.04 -4.50 18.87
N PHE A 34 -2.82 -5.38 17.89
CA PHE A 34 -2.11 -5.00 16.66
C PHE A 34 -2.76 -3.74 16.07
N PRO A 35 -1.97 -2.73 15.67
CA PRO A 35 -2.51 -1.46 15.21
C PRO A 35 -3.45 -1.68 14.01
N GLN A 36 -4.59 -1.01 14.03
CA GLN A 36 -5.48 -0.97 12.88
C GLN A 36 -4.92 -0.01 11.84
N ASP A 37 -5.15 -0.32 10.56
CA ASP A 37 -4.78 0.57 9.47
C ASP A 37 -5.47 1.93 9.63
N LEU A 38 -4.75 3.00 9.27
CA LEU A 38 -5.28 4.35 9.31
C LEU A 38 -6.17 4.61 8.10
N GLU A 39 -7.25 5.38 8.31
CA GLU A 39 -8.06 5.87 7.20
C GLU A 39 -7.28 6.90 6.36
N PRO A 40 -7.37 6.83 5.02
CA PRO A 40 -6.72 7.81 4.15
C PRO A 40 -7.36 9.19 4.30
N ILE A 41 -6.55 10.24 4.19
CA ILE A 41 -7.03 11.64 4.27
C ILE A 41 -7.94 12.00 3.08
N SER A 42 -7.66 11.40 1.91
CA SER A 42 -8.42 11.63 0.67
C SER A 42 -8.37 10.37 -0.20
N ILE A 43 -9.47 10.10 -0.90
CA ILE A 43 -9.62 8.97 -1.82
C ILE A 43 -9.97 9.55 -3.19
N VAL A 44 -9.20 9.15 -4.21
CA VAL A 44 -9.52 9.45 -5.61
C VAL A 44 -10.31 8.28 -6.18
N GLY A 45 -11.54 8.57 -6.63
CA GLY A 45 -12.41 7.57 -7.23
C GLY A 45 -11.94 7.08 -8.60
N ARG A 46 -12.55 5.99 -9.05
CA ARG A 46 -12.23 5.34 -10.33
C ARG A 46 -12.53 6.27 -11.52
N GLU A 47 -13.65 6.97 -11.46
CA GLU A 47 -14.11 7.95 -12.45
C GLU A 47 -13.11 9.09 -12.67
N SER A 48 -12.44 9.54 -11.60
CA SER A 48 -11.38 10.56 -11.69
C SER A 48 -10.06 9.94 -12.14
N SER A 49 -9.74 8.74 -11.68
CA SER A 49 -8.49 8.05 -12.00
C SER A 49 -8.35 7.72 -13.49
N TYR A 50 -9.46 7.49 -14.20
CA TYR A 50 -9.45 7.24 -15.65
C TYR A 50 -9.07 8.45 -16.50
N LEU A 51 -9.12 9.66 -15.94
CA LEU A 51 -8.78 10.89 -16.65
C LEU A 51 -7.26 11.11 -16.74
N TYR A 52 -6.47 10.37 -15.95
CA TYR A 52 -5.01 10.47 -16.04
C TYR A 52 -4.49 9.86 -17.36
N PRO A 53 -3.47 10.49 -17.97
CA PRO A 53 -2.89 9.97 -19.20
C PRO A 53 -2.30 8.57 -18.98
N SER A 54 -2.56 7.66 -19.91
CA SER A 54 -2.07 6.27 -19.85
C SER A 54 -1.21 5.94 -21.06
N PHE A 55 -0.14 5.20 -20.84
CA PHE A 55 0.69 4.65 -21.90
C PHE A 55 0.33 3.18 -22.11
N GLN A 56 -0.03 2.82 -23.35
CA GLN A 56 -0.46 1.46 -23.70
C GLN A 56 0.46 0.81 -24.72
N GLY A 57 1.66 1.38 -24.96
CA GLY A 57 2.54 0.95 -26.04
C GLY A 57 2.21 1.61 -27.37
N LEU A 58 2.82 1.10 -28.44
CA LEU A 58 2.58 1.58 -29.79
C LEU A 58 1.36 0.88 -30.37
N MET A 59 0.22 1.58 -30.44
CA MET A 59 -1.05 1.02 -30.96
C MET A 59 -0.98 0.60 -32.44
N SER A 60 0.01 1.07 -33.21
CA SER A 60 0.23 0.60 -34.58
C SER A 60 0.99 -0.73 -34.64
N ASP A 61 1.53 -1.20 -33.53
CA ASP A 61 2.18 -2.51 -33.42
C ASP A 61 1.13 -3.57 -33.02
N ASN A 62 0.90 -4.51 -33.93
CA ASN A 62 -0.11 -5.57 -33.76
C ASN A 62 0.25 -6.48 -32.58
N ASP A 63 1.54 -6.68 -32.31
CA ASP A 63 2.01 -7.54 -31.23
C ASP A 63 1.73 -6.91 -29.85
N THR A 64 1.96 -5.61 -29.69
CA THR A 64 1.65 -4.89 -28.45
C THR A 64 0.15 -4.88 -28.15
N LEU A 65 -0.70 -4.76 -29.18
CA LEU A 65 -2.16 -4.82 -29.02
C LEU A 65 -2.67 -6.21 -28.58
N ARG A 66 -2.03 -7.28 -29.06
CA ARG A 66 -2.50 -8.66 -28.83
C ARG A 66 -1.86 -9.31 -27.61
N LEU A 67 -0.58 -9.07 -27.39
CA LEU A 67 0.23 -9.68 -26.33
C LEU A 67 0.33 -8.78 -25.10
N GLY A 68 0.02 -7.49 -25.25
CA GLY A 68 0.21 -6.47 -24.23
C GLY A 68 1.64 -5.92 -24.23
N LEU A 69 1.89 -4.96 -23.33
CA LEU A 69 3.17 -4.27 -23.24
C LEU A 69 4.29 -5.14 -22.64
N ASP A 70 3.95 -6.17 -21.84
CA ASP A 70 4.92 -6.94 -21.04
C ASP A 70 5.92 -6.03 -20.29
N PHE A 71 5.36 -5.07 -19.54
CA PHE A 71 6.13 -4.09 -18.79
C PHE A 71 7.11 -4.77 -17.84
N GLN A 72 8.38 -4.36 -17.93
CA GLN A 72 9.43 -4.83 -17.02
C GLN A 72 9.79 -3.77 -15.98
N ARG A 73 10.09 -2.55 -16.45
CA ARG A 73 10.45 -1.42 -15.57
C ARG A 73 10.38 -0.07 -16.27
N MET A 74 10.40 0.99 -15.47
CA MET A 74 10.45 2.38 -15.92
C MET A 74 11.62 3.11 -15.27
N LEU A 75 12.32 3.95 -16.03
CA LEU A 75 13.40 4.80 -15.53
C LEU A 75 13.27 6.20 -16.10
N ARG A 76 13.46 7.21 -15.26
CA ARG A 76 13.56 8.60 -15.71
C ARG A 76 15.01 9.04 -15.74
N ILE A 77 15.47 9.52 -16.88
CA ILE A 77 16.78 10.16 -17.04
C ILE A 77 16.54 11.51 -17.70
N ASN A 78 16.93 12.60 -17.03
CA ASN A 78 16.61 13.97 -17.40
C ASN A 78 15.08 14.17 -17.57
N HIS A 79 14.65 14.59 -18.76
CA HIS A 79 13.25 14.77 -19.15
C HIS A 79 12.70 13.60 -19.97
N MET A 80 13.42 12.48 -20.05
CA MET A 80 13.00 11.29 -20.78
C MET A 80 12.59 10.18 -19.81
N LEU A 81 11.45 9.58 -20.08
CA LEU A 81 10.96 8.39 -19.41
C LEU A 81 11.18 7.18 -20.31
N TYR A 82 12.02 6.26 -19.87
CA TYR A 82 12.29 5.00 -20.55
C TYR A 82 11.41 3.91 -19.96
N ILE A 83 10.74 3.16 -20.83
CA ILE A 83 9.89 2.02 -20.46
C ILE A 83 10.42 0.79 -21.17
N ALA A 84 10.95 -0.17 -20.39
CA ALA A 84 11.40 -1.44 -20.90
C ALA A 84 10.23 -2.45 -20.90
N ALA A 85 10.03 -3.09 -22.03
CA ALA A 85 8.96 -4.02 -22.37
C ALA A 85 9.56 -5.26 -23.05
N ARG A 86 8.74 -6.28 -23.35
CA ARG A 86 9.20 -7.42 -24.17
C ARG A 86 9.64 -6.88 -25.54
N ASP A 87 10.88 -7.16 -25.93
CA ASP A 87 11.49 -6.80 -27.22
C ASP A 87 11.50 -5.30 -27.59
N HIS A 88 11.08 -4.42 -26.68
CA HIS A 88 10.94 -2.99 -26.92
C HIS A 88 11.43 -2.14 -25.75
N VAL A 89 11.99 -0.97 -26.09
CA VAL A 89 12.25 0.12 -25.14
C VAL A 89 11.63 1.39 -25.71
N PHE A 90 10.67 1.95 -24.98
CA PHE A 90 10.00 3.20 -25.35
C PHE A 90 10.66 4.37 -24.62
N ALA A 91 10.82 5.50 -25.32
CA ALA A 91 11.26 6.75 -24.71
C ALA A 91 10.18 7.83 -24.88
N ILE A 92 9.76 8.42 -23.76
CA ILE A 92 8.74 9.47 -23.72
C ILE A 92 9.40 10.75 -23.26
N ASN A 93 9.22 11.84 -24.00
CA ASN A 93 9.67 13.15 -23.58
C ASN A 93 8.65 13.79 -22.65
N LEU A 94 8.98 13.87 -21.36
CA LEU A 94 8.13 14.46 -20.32
C LEU A 94 8.07 15.99 -20.38
N ALA A 95 8.97 16.65 -21.11
CA ALA A 95 8.94 18.10 -21.32
C ALA A 95 7.98 18.51 -22.45
N ALA A 96 7.57 17.58 -23.31
CA ALA A 96 6.76 17.87 -24.50
C ALA A 96 5.24 17.96 -24.24
N SER A 97 4.83 18.29 -23.00
CA SER A 97 3.45 18.34 -22.45
C SER A 97 3.06 17.12 -21.61
N SER A 98 2.44 17.36 -20.46
CA SER A 98 1.95 16.34 -19.52
C SER A 98 0.62 15.70 -19.94
N GLU A 99 -0.10 16.30 -20.87
CA GLU A 99 -1.42 15.83 -21.32
C GLU A 99 -1.31 14.79 -22.44
N GLN A 100 -0.21 14.78 -23.20
CA GLN A 100 -0.06 13.93 -24.37
C GLN A 100 1.29 13.21 -24.37
N ILE A 101 1.25 11.88 -24.33
CA ILE A 101 2.43 11.03 -24.34
C ILE A 101 2.99 10.97 -25.75
N ILE A 102 4.01 11.80 -26.03
CA ILE A 102 4.69 11.79 -27.33
C ILE A 102 5.84 10.78 -27.28
N LEU A 103 5.73 9.74 -28.12
CA LEU A 103 6.74 8.70 -28.25
C LEU A 103 7.89 9.15 -29.15
N GLN A 104 9.12 8.95 -28.69
CA GLN A 104 10.30 8.99 -29.52
C GLN A 104 10.86 7.56 -29.59
N GLN A 105 10.74 6.92 -30.75
CA GLN A 105 11.29 5.58 -30.95
C GLN A 105 12.82 5.64 -30.98
N VAL A 106 13.46 4.94 -30.05
CA VAL A 106 14.92 4.77 -30.06
C VAL A 106 15.21 3.41 -30.69
N GLY A 107 15.27 3.37 -32.03
CA GLY A 107 15.92 2.32 -32.82
C GLY A 107 15.19 0.97 -32.95
N LYS A 108 14.83 0.60 -34.18
CA LYS A 108 14.73 -0.81 -34.57
C LYS A 108 16.16 -1.33 -34.78
N SER A 109 16.64 -2.19 -33.91
CA SER A 109 17.93 -2.85 -34.10
C SER A 109 17.82 -3.93 -35.19
N VAL A 110 18.49 -3.65 -36.31
CA VAL A 110 19.05 -4.59 -37.29
C VAL A 110 18.06 -5.57 -37.92
N GLN A 111 17.55 -5.14 -39.08
CA GLN A 111 17.13 -6.04 -40.15
C GLN A 111 18.35 -6.87 -40.58
N ARG A 112 18.47 -8.10 -40.06
CA ARG A 112 19.33 -9.10 -40.70
C ARG A 112 18.71 -9.39 -42.06
N HIS A 113 19.40 -8.93 -43.09
CA HIS A 113 19.19 -9.45 -44.43
C HIS A 113 19.79 -10.85 -44.43
N ASP A 114 18.92 -11.86 -44.57
CA ASP A 114 19.31 -13.16 -45.08
C ASP A 114 19.41 -13.08 -46.61
#